data_AF-A0A2V5PU20-F1
#
_entry.id   AF-A0A2V5PU20-F1
#
_cell.length_a   1.000
_cell.length_b   1.000
_cell.length_c   1.000
_cell.angle_alpha   90.00
_cell.angle_beta   90.00
_cell.angle_gamma   90.00
#
_symmetry.space_group_name_H-M   'P 1'
#
loop_
_entity.id
_entity.type
_entity.pdbx_description
1 polymer ?
#
loop_
_entity_poly.entity_id
_entity_poly.type
_entity_poly.pdbx_seq_one_letter_code
_entity_poly.pdbx_strand_id
1 'polypeptide(L)' 'MWIIYDRPSDFPEQFVARKWIMDKPTSEVMTASDLAGIRWAVGKVAPGSVCLARDPSDDPKIVETWL' A
#
# COMPACT_ATOMS: atom_id res chain seq x y z
N MET A 1 4.75 6.36 -6.04
CA MET A 1 3.43 5.77 -5.74
C MET A 1 3.60 4.71 -4.67
N TRP A 2 2.68 4.63 -3.73
CA TRP A 2 2.59 3.54 -2.75
C TRP A 2 1.30 2.76 -2.98
N ILE A 3 1.38 1.43 -2.96
CA ILE A 3 0.20 0.56 -3.10
C ILE A 3 0.04 -0.21 -1.80
N ILE A 4 -1.15 -0.15 -1.21
CA ILE A 4 -1.47 -0.88 0.02
C ILE A 4 -2.19 -2.17 -0.33
N TYR A 5 -1.70 -3.26 0.25
CA TYR A 5 -2.23 -4.61 0.15
C TYR A 5 -2.77 -5.07 1.50
N ASP A 6 -3.89 -5.79 1.51
CA ASP A 6 -4.43 -6.50 2.68
C ASP A 6 -3.98 -7.96 2.65
N ARG A 7 -3.04 -8.32 3.53
CA ARG A 7 -2.57 -9.70 3.75
C ARG A 7 -2.21 -10.42 2.45
N PRO A 8 -1.23 -9.89 1.68
CA PRO A 8 -0.69 -10.61 0.53
C PRO A 8 0.01 -11.90 0.99
N SER A 9 0.28 -12.82 0.07
CA SER A 9 0.78 -14.16 0.41
C SER A 9 2.12 -14.18 1.14
N ASP A 10 2.96 -13.17 0.93
CA ASP A 10 4.25 -12.98 1.59
C ASP A 10 4.15 -12.29 2.97
N PHE A 11 3.00 -11.68 3.29
CA PHE A 11 2.71 -11.09 4.59
C PHE A 11 1.26 -11.40 5.01
N PRO A 12 0.93 -12.67 5.32
CA PRO A 12 -0.45 -13.13 5.46
C PRO A 12 -1.21 -12.54 6.66
N GLU A 13 -0.53 -11.85 7.57
CA GLU A 13 -1.13 -11.30 8.80
C GLU A 13 -1.18 -9.77 8.83
N GLN A 14 -0.59 -9.10 7.84
CA GLN A 14 -0.34 -7.65 7.89
C GLN A 14 -0.87 -6.94 6.65
N PHE A 15 -1.20 -5.66 6.81
CA PHE A 15 -1.28 -4.72 5.70
C PHE A 15 0.13 -4.35 5.26
N VAL A 16 0.33 -4.21 3.95
CA VAL A 16 1.64 -3.95 3.36
C VAL A 16 1.54 -2.76 2.42
N ALA A 17 2.34 -1.73 2.62
CA ALA A 17 2.56 -0.69 1.62
C ALA A 17 3.84 -1.01 0.86
N ARG A 18 3.76 -1.15 -0.47
CA ARG A 18 4.93 -1.28 -1.34
C ARG A 18 5.10 -0.02 -2.16
N LYS A 19 6.34 0.46 -2.27
CA LYS A 19 6.66 1.57 -3.16
C LYS A 19 6.80 1.08 -4.59
N TRP A 20 6.18 1.80 -5.51
CA TRP A 20 6.27 1.56 -6.95
C TRP A 20 6.87 2.78 -7.65
N ILE A 21 7.78 2.49 -8.57
CA ILE A 21 8.32 3.44 -9.54
C ILE A 21 7.91 2.92 -10.91
N MET A 22 7.05 3.66 -11.59
CA MET A 22 6.41 3.22 -12.84
C MET A 22 5.68 1.88 -12.63
N ASP A 23 6.03 0.87 -13.41
CA ASP A 23 5.44 -0.47 -13.45
C ASP A 23 6.17 -1.49 -12.55
N LYS A 24 7.11 -1.04 -11.69
CA LYS A 24 7.92 -1.94 -10.87
C LYS A 24 7.89 -1.60 -9.39
N PRO A 25 7.73 -2.60 -8.50
CA PRO A 25 7.92 -2.39 -7.07
C PRO A 25 9.40 -2.20 -6.77
N THR A 26 9.71 -1.39 -5.76
CA THR A 26 11.04 -1.29 -5.17
C THR A 26 11.17 -2.23 -3.97
N SER A 27 12.33 -2.24 -3.33
CA SER A 27 12.55 -2.97 -2.06
C SER A 27 11.97 -2.25 -0.83
N GLU A 28 11.44 -1.03 -0.99
CA GLU A 28 10.86 -0.27 0.11
C GLU A 28 9.46 -0.80 0.43
N VAL A 29 9.33 -1.38 1.63
CA VAL A 29 8.11 -1.99 2.15
C VAL A 29 7.86 -1.48 3.57
N MET A 30 6.61 -1.16 3.88
CA MET A 30 6.14 -0.89 5.23
C MET A 30 5.01 -1.85 5.56
N THR A 31 4.87 -2.22 6.83
CA THR A 31 3.79 -3.11 7.29
C THR A 31 3.11 -2.57 8.53
N ALA A 32 1.83 -2.94 8.70
CA ALA A 32 1.06 -2.65 9.91
C ALA A 32 0.00 -3.72 10.15
N SER A 33 -0.48 -3.87 11.39
CA SER A 33 -1.55 -4.81 11.75
C SER A 33 -2.93 -4.41 11.24
N ASP A 34 -3.11 -3.12 10.93
CA ASP A 34 -4.38 -2.56 10.48
C ASP A 34 -4.20 -1.48 9.41
N LEU A 35 -5.31 -1.16 8.73
CA LEU A 35 -5.33 -0.20 7.64
C LEU A 35 -5.00 1.23 8.09
N ALA A 36 -5.39 1.62 9.30
CA ALA A 36 -5.13 2.96 9.80
C ALA A 36 -3.63 3.19 10.05
N GLY A 37 -2.95 2.20 10.63
CA GLY A 37 -1.52 2.22 10.88
C GLY A 37 -0.70 2.31 9.60
N ILE A 38 -1.05 1.52 8.58
CA ILE A 38 -0.32 1.58 7.30
C ILE A 38 -0.55 2.90 6.57
N ARG A 39 -1.77 3.45 6.61
CA ARG A 39 -2.08 4.78 6.05
C ARG A 39 -1.28 5.89 6.72
N TRP A 40 -1.17 5.85 8.04
CA TRP A 40 -0.36 6.81 8.79
C TRP A 40 1.12 6.71 8.40
N ALA A 41 1.65 5.50 8.22
CA ALA A 41 3.03 5.29 7.77
C ALA A 41 3.26 5.87 6.37
N VAL A 42 2.37 5.61 5.41
CA VAL A 42 2.44 6.18 4.05
C VAL A 42 2.36 7.71 4.09
N GLY A 43 1.43 8.29 4.85
CA GLY A 43 1.29 9.75 4.98
C GLY A 43 2.53 10.43 5.58
N LYS A 44 3.29 9.72 6.43
CA LYS A 44 4.57 10.23 6.96
C LYS A 44 5.68 10.27 5.93
N VAL A 45 5.80 9.26 5.08
CA VAL A 45 6.90 9.15 4.11
C VAL A 45 6.59 9.81 2.76
N ALA A 46 5.31 10.01 2.45
CA ALA A 46 4.82 10.67 1.25
C ALA A 46 3.81 11.77 1.62
N PRO A 47 4.25 12.85 2.30
CA PRO A 47 3.36 13.94 2.69
C PRO A 47 2.74 14.60 1.46
N GLY A 48 1.44 14.89 1.52
CA GLY A 48 0.68 15.49 0.42
C GLY A 48 0.21 14.51 -0.66
N SER A 49 0.47 13.22 -0.49
CA SER A 49 -0.05 12.20 -1.41
C SER A 49 -1.57 12.04 -1.31
N VAL A 50 -2.19 11.68 -2.43
CA VAL A 50 -3.63 11.49 -2.54
C VAL A 50 -3.97 10.01 -2.50
N CYS A 51 -4.88 9.63 -1.60
CA CYS A 51 -5.40 8.28 -1.51
C CYS A 51 -6.49 8.05 -2.57
N LEU A 52 -6.26 7.08 -3.44
CA LEU A 52 -7.21 6.59 -4.44
C LEU A 52 -7.74 5.22 -4.00
N ALA A 53 -9.06 5.06 -4.06
CA ALA A 53 -9.69 3.76 -3.83
C ALA A 53 -9.26 2.75 -4.90
N ARG A 54 -9.28 1.46 -4.54
CA ARG A 54 -9.05 0.38 -5.52
C ARG A 54 -10.02 0.44 -6.70
N ASP A 55 -9.54 0.00 -7.85
CA ASP A 55 -10.41 -0.37 -8.95
C ASP A 55 -10.97 -1.79 -8.74
N PRO A 56 -12.21 -2.10 -9.17
CA PRO A 56 -12.74 -3.45 -9.12
C PRO A 56 -11.92 -4.49 -9.90
N SER A 57 -11.17 -4.07 -10.92
CA SER A 57 -10.30 -4.96 -11.73
C SER A 57 -8.90 -5.18 -11.16
N ASP A 58 -8.53 -4.45 -10.09
CA ASP A 58 -7.27 -4.68 -9.38
C ASP A 58 -7.23 -6.07 -8.74
N ASP A 59 -6.01 -6.56 -8.48
CA ASP A 59 -5.81 -7.70 -7.59
C ASP A 59 -6.63 -7.52 -6.30
N PRO A 60 -7.42 -8.52 -5.86
CA PRO A 60 -8.27 -8.40 -4.67
C PRO A 60 -7.54 -8.00 -3.39
N LYS A 61 -6.23 -8.22 -3.32
CA LYS A 61 -5.39 -7.82 -2.20
C LYS A 61 -5.09 -6.33 -2.19
N ILE A 62 -5.13 -5.65 -3.33
CA ILE A 62 -4.97 -4.20 -3.39
C ILE A 62 -6.21 -3.53 -2.80
N VAL A 63 -5.99 -2.65 -1.82
CA VAL A 63 -7.06 -1.90 -1.16
C VAL A 63 -7.08 -0.44 -1.59
N GLU A 64 -5.91 0.15 -1.83
CA GLU A 64 -5.79 1.54 -2.26
C GLU A 64 -4.39 1.87 -2.79
N THR A 65 -4.33 2.98 -3.52
CA THR A 65 -3.11 3.52 -4.13
C THR A 65 -2.91 4.97 -3.69
N TRP A 66 -1.69 5.31 -3.30
CA TRP A 66 -1.30 6.64 -2.84
C TRP A 66 -0.31 7.26 -3.85
N LEU A 67 -0.71 8.39 -4.43
CA LEU A 67 0.07 9.15 -5.44
C LEU A 67 0.72 10.38 -4.85
#